data_AF-A0A3D1EPT4-F1
#
_entry.id   AF-A0A3D1EPT4-F1
#
_cell.length_a   1.000
_cell.length_b   1.000
_cell.length_c   1.000
_cell.angle_alpha   90.00
_cell.angle_beta   90.00
_cell.angle_gamma   90.00
#
_symmetry.space_group_name_H-M   'P 1'
#
loop_
_entity.id
_entity.type
_entity.pdbx_description
1 polymer ?
#
loop_
_entity_poly.entity_id
_entity_poly.type
_entity_poly.pdbx_seq_one_letter_code
_entity_poly.pdbx_strand_id
1 'polypeptide(L)' 'MPKEVACAIIRNDAGQILIGQRQEEGSLPGYWEFPGGGVEQGELPRQAVIREVQEELGVDGVLKAEAEVITIDPRFKL' A
#
# COMPACT_ATOMS: atom_id res chain seq x y z
N MET A 1 -10.83 15.40 6.36
CA MET A 1 -9.73 15.80 5.46
C MET A 1 -9.35 14.59 4.65
N PRO A 2 -9.08 14.71 3.34
CA PRO A 2 -8.55 13.59 2.57
C PRO A 2 -7.24 13.13 3.22
N LYS A 3 -7.13 11.83 3.53
CA LYS A 3 -5.92 11.23 4.08
C LYS A 3 -5.06 10.79 2.91
N GLU A 4 -3.80 11.22 2.89
CA GLU A 4 -2.83 10.69 1.94
C GLU A 4 -2.49 9.25 2.32
N VAL A 5 -2.46 8.37 1.33
CA VAL A 5 -2.24 6.92 1.50
C VAL A 5 -1.13 6.51 0.55
N ALA A 6 -0.22 5.66 1.02
CA ALA A 6 0.83 5.07 0.21
C ALA A 6 0.66 3.55 0.19
N CYS A 7 0.68 2.96 -1.01
CA CYS A 7 0.50 1.53 -1.23
C CYS A 7 1.69 0.95 -2.02
N ALA A 8 1.99 -0.34 -1.79
CA ALA A 8 3.03 -1.06 -2.49
C ALA A 8 2.45 -1.99 -3.56
N ILE A 9 3.02 -1.95 -4.77
CA ILE A 9 2.86 -3.02 -5.75
C ILE A 9 4.02 -3.99 -5.57
N ILE A 10 3.74 -5.12 -4.93
CA ILE A 10 4.74 -6.16 -4.66
C ILE A 10 4.57 -7.27 -5.68
N ARG A 11 5.64 -7.57 -6.42
CA ARG A 11 5.65 -8.55 -7.50
C ARG A 11 6.62 -9.69 -7.19
N ASN A 12 6.22 -10.93 -7.41
CA ASN A 12 7.12 -12.09 -7.35
C ASN A 12 7.82 -12.36 -8.69
N ASP A 13 8.76 -13.32 -8.72
CA ASP A 13 9.52 -13.67 -9.93
C ASP A 13 8.65 -14.18 -11.09
N ALA A 14 7.50 -14.77 -10.78
CA ALA A 14 6.51 -15.20 -11.77
C ALA A 14 5.66 -14.02 -12.32
N GLY A 15 5.82 -12.84 -11.75
CA GLY A 15 5.12 -11.62 -12.12
C GLY A 15 3.70 -11.46 -11.59
N GLN A 16 3.35 -12.23 -10.56
CA GLN A 16 2.10 -12.08 -9.84
C GLN A 16 2.21 -10.93 -8.83
N ILE A 17 1.09 -10.25 -8.58
CA ILE A 17 1.01 -9.12 -7.65
C ILE A 17 0.36 -9.57 -6.35
N LEU A 18 0.95 -9.15 -5.22
CA LEU A 18 0.36 -9.38 -3.90
C LEU A 18 -0.80 -8.40 -3.69
N ILE A 19 -1.98 -8.95 -3.41
CA ILE A 19 -3.18 -8.23 -2.96
C ILE A 19 -3.74 -8.93 -1.72
N GLY A 20 -4.22 -8.15 -0.77
CA GLY A 20 -4.95 -8.62 0.42
C GLY A 20 -6.44 -8.45 0.23
N GLN A 21 -7.24 -9.27 0.91
CA GLN A 21 -8.68 -9.02 1.03
C GLN A 21 -8.94 -8.36 2.39
N ARG A 22 -9.67 -7.24 2.36
CA ARG A 22 -10.04 -6.50 3.57
C ARG A 22 -10.89 -7.36 4.49
N GLN A 23 -10.65 -7.23 5.79
CA GLN A 23 -11.44 -7.90 6.83
C GLN A 23 -12.93 -7.54 6.72
N GLU A 24 -13.78 -8.40 7.29
CA GLU A 24 -15.24 -8.20 7.27
C GLU A 24 -15.69 -6.99 8.10
N GLU A 25 -14.85 -6.54 9.04
CA GLU A 25 -15.06 -5.36 9.85
C GLU A 25 -14.21 -4.18 9.34
N GLY A 26 -14.76 -2.96 9.43
CA GLY A 26 -14.08 -1.73 9.02
C GLY A 26 -14.58 -1.16 7.70
N SER A 27 -13.77 -0.33 7.04
CA SER A 27 -14.14 0.29 5.76
C SER A 27 -13.93 -0.68 4.60
N LEU A 28 -14.87 -0.66 3.64
CA LEU A 28 -14.82 -1.45 2.39
C LEU A 28 -14.55 -2.96 2.62
N PRO A 29 -15.35 -3.63 3.45
CA PRO A 29 -15.12 -5.03 3.79
C PRO A 29 -15.20 -5.94 2.56
N GLY A 30 -14.30 -6.93 2.49
CA GLY A 30 -14.26 -7.91 1.39
C GLY A 30 -13.67 -7.42 0.07
N TYR A 31 -13.31 -6.13 -0.04
CA TYR A 31 -12.61 -5.61 -1.23
C TYR A 31 -11.14 -6.03 -1.22
N TRP A 32 -10.57 -6.13 -2.42
CA TRP A 32 -9.13 -6.35 -2.60
C TRP A 32 -8.36 -5.04 -2.45
N GLU A 33 -7.20 -5.10 -1.82
CA GLU A 33 -6.31 -3.97 -1.58
C GLU A 33 -4.85 -4.32 -1.79
N PHE A 34 -4.04 -3.29 -1.98
CA PHE A 34 -2.59 -3.40 -1.93
C PHE A 34 -2.10 -3.16 -0.50
N PRO A 35 -1.03 -3.83 -0.06
CA PRO A 35 -0.39 -3.53 1.22
C PRO A 35 -0.01 -2.06 1.32
N GLY A 36 -0.20 -1.47 2.50
CA GLY A 36 0.08 -0.07 2.74
C GLY A 36 -0.96 0.62 3.60
N GLY A 37 -0.78 1.93 3.78
CA GLY A 37 -1.54 2.65 4.79
C GLY A 37 -1.40 4.16 4.71
N GLY A 38 -1.86 4.80 5.77
CA GLY A 38 -1.92 6.25 5.82
C GLY A 38 -0.54 6.87 6.02
N VAL A 39 -0.25 7.94 5.29
CA VAL A 39 0.95 8.74 5.52
C VAL A 39 0.80 9.51 6.83
N GLU A 40 1.75 9.36 7.74
CA GLU A 40 1.75 10.08 9.02
C GLU A 40 2.30 11.52 8.90
N GLN A 41 2.05 12.35 9.92
CA GLN A 41 2.50 13.73 9.91
C GLN A 41 4.04 13.81 9.89
N GLY A 42 4.58 14.44 8.84
CA GLY A 42 6.04 14.58 8.66
C GLY A 42 6.70 13.38 7.99
N GLU A 43 5.91 12.35 7.65
CA GLU A 43 6.37 11.18 6.90
C GLU A 43 6.29 11.44 5.38
N LEU A 44 7.30 11.00 4.63
CA LEU A 44 7.23 11.00 3.16
C LEU A 44 6.48 9.74 2.71
N PRO A 45 5.73 9.75 1.60
CA PRO A 45 4.95 8.57 1.16
C PRO A 45 5.79 7.28 1.03
N ARG A 46 7.06 7.41 0.60
CA ARG A 46 8.00 6.27 0.55
C ARG A 46 8.34 5.68 1.93
N GLN A 47 8.34 6.51 2.98
CA GLN A 47 8.62 6.06 4.34
C GLN A 47 7.38 5.34 4.89
N ALA A 48 6.19 5.92 4.66
CA ALA A 48 4.91 5.33 5.03
C ALA A 48 4.76 3.92 4.45
N VAL A 49 4.91 3.78 3.13
CA VAL A 49 4.74 2.47 2.49
C VAL A 49 5.75 1.42 2.98
N ILE A 50 7.00 1.81 3.27
CA ILE A 50 8.01 0.88 3.81
C ILE A 50 7.61 0.42 5.21
N ARG A 51 7.23 1.35 6.09
CA ARG A 51 6.77 1.06 7.46
C ARG A 51 5.55 0.13 7.45
N GLU A 52 4.51 0.50 6.71
CA GLU A 52 3.26 -0.28 6.62
C GLU A 52 3.52 -1.69 6.09
N VAL A 53 4.31 -1.83 5.02
CA VAL A 53 4.68 -3.16 4.47
C VAL A 53 5.45 -4.01 5.48
N GLN A 54 6.34 -3.41 6.26
CA GLN A 54 7.08 -4.12 7.32
C GLN A 54 6.13 -4.58 8.44
N GLU A 55 5.21 -3.72 8.88
CA GLU A 55 4.23 -4.02 9.92
C GLU A 55 3.23 -5.11 9.50
N GLU A 56 2.69 -5.02 8.28
CA GLU A 56 1.66 -5.94 7.79
C GLU A 56 2.23 -7.31 7.38
N LEU A 57 3.39 -7.34 6.73
CA LEU A 57 3.95 -8.57 6.16
C LEU A 57 5.06 -9.19 7.02
N GLY A 58 5.52 -8.50 8.08
CA GLY A 58 6.59 -8.99 8.94
C GLY A 58 7.92 -9.19 8.21
N VAL A 59 8.20 -8.36 7.20
CA VAL A 59 9.40 -8.49 6.38
C VAL A 59 10.55 -7.65 6.94
N ASP A 60 11.58 -8.31 7.47
CA ASP A 60 12.80 -7.66 7.94
C ASP A 60 13.87 -7.64 6.84
N GLY A 61 14.25 -6.46 6.32
CA GLY A 61 15.32 -6.35 5.32
C GLY A 61 15.33 -5.06 4.49
N VAL A 62 16.32 -4.95 3.59
CA VAL A 62 16.40 -3.84 2.61
C VAL A 62 15.37 -4.09 1.51
N LEU A 63 14.20 -3.47 1.63
CA LEU A 63 13.24 -3.39 0.54
C LEU A 63 13.84 -2.56 -0.60
N LYS A 64 14.10 -3.20 -1.74
CA LYS A 64 14.39 -2.48 -2.98
C LYS A 64 13.07 -2.13 -3.64
N ALA A 65 12.54 -0.96 -3.29
CA ALA A 65 11.39 -0.40 -3.95
C ALA A 65 11.86 0.50 -5.10
N GLU A 66 11.53 0.15 -6.33
CA GLU A 66 11.43 1.13 -7.42
C GLU A 66 10.09 1.83 -7.22
N ALA A 67 10.10 2.96 -6.51
CA ALA A 67 8.89 3.70 -6.21
C ALA A 67 8.61 4.72 -7.33
N GLU A 68 7.60 4.45 -8.15
CA GLU A 68 6.90 5.50 -8.90
C GLU A 68 5.68 5.93 -8.09
N VAL A 69 5.63 7.21 -7.70
CA VAL A 69 4.45 7.78 -7.06
C VAL A 69 3.41 8.03 -8.15
N ILE A 70 2.39 7.18 -8.20
CA ILE A 70 1.27 7.34 -9.12
C ILE A 70 0.10 7.91 -8.32
N THR A 71 -0.20 9.20 -8.53
CA THR A 71 -1.41 9.81 -7.98
C THR A 71 -2.59 9.40 -8.84
N ILE A 72 -3.45 8.55 -8.30
CA ILE A 72 -4.72 8.19 -8.96
C ILE A 72 -5.76 9.25 -8.59
N ASP A 73 -6.32 9.94 -9.58
CA ASP A 73 -7.46 10.84 -9.38
C ASP A 73 -8.61 10.04 -8.77
N PRO A 74 -9.24 10.47 -7.66
CA PRO A 74 -10.36 9.75 -7.05
C PRO A 74 -11.58 9.61 -7.98
N ARG A 75 -11.61 10.32 -9.12
CA ARG A 75 -12.62 10.20 -10.18
C ARG A 75 -12.23 9.19 -11.25
N PHE A 76 -11.05 8.58 -11.16
CA PHE A 76 -10.62 7.53 -12.08
C PHE A 76 -11.61 6.37 -11.98
N LYS A 77 -12.41 6.19 -13.03
CA LYS A 77 -13.30 5.05 -13.19
C LYS A 77 -12.67 4.11 -14.18
N LEU A 78 -12.59 2.84 -13.81
CA LEU A 78 -12.35 1.74 -14.74
C LEU A 78 -13.49 1.68 -15.79
#